data_AF-A0A9X7C947-F1
#
_entry.id   AF-A0A9X7C947-F1
#
_cell.length_a   1.000
_cell.length_b   1.000
_cell.length_c   1.000
_cell.angle_alpha   90.00
_cell.angle_beta   90.00
_cell.angle_gamma   90.00
#
_symmetry.space_group_name_H-M   'P 1'
#
loop_
_entity.id
_entity.type
_entity.pdbx_description
1 polymer ?
#
loop_
_entity_poly.entity_id
_entity_poly.type
_entity_poly.pdbx_seq_one_letter_code
_entity_poly.pdbx_strand_id
1 'polypeptide(L)'
;MLDVLGGNFISSLLVEGGGEINASFLEHKLIDKLVLYFAPKVIGGRTASTFVEGIGIEKIKDAIEFKDVTFTQIGNDFKCIGYPVYSAVGE
;
A
#
# COMPACT_ATOMS: atom_id res chain seq x y z
N MET A 1 1.24 -18.45 3.59
CA MET A 1 -0.20 -18.12 3.74
C MET A 1 -0.84 -17.80 2.39
N LEU A 2 -0.27 -16.89 1.58
CA LEU A 2 -0.79 -16.63 0.23
C LEU A 2 -0.86 -17.90 -0.64
N ASP A 3 0.13 -18.79 -0.56
CA ASP A 3 0.08 -20.09 -1.26
C ASP A 3 -1.09 -20.97 -0.83
N VAL A 4 -1.45 -20.92 0.46
CA VAL A 4 -2.61 -21.65 0.99
C VAL A 4 -3.89 -21.08 0.41
N LEU A 5 -4.04 -19.75 0.35
CA LEU A 5 -5.20 -19.11 -0.28
C LEU A 5 -5.28 -19.45 -1.78
N GLY A 6 -4.15 -19.41 -2.48
CA GLY A 6 -4.07 -19.82 -3.88
C GLY A 6 -4.45 -21.28 -4.11
N GLY A 7 -4.01 -22.18 -3.23
CA GLY A 7 -4.43 -23.60 -3.23
C GLY A 7 -5.93 -23.81 -2.95
N ASN A 8 -6.61 -22.83 -2.36
CA ASN A 8 -8.06 -22.80 -2.15
C ASN A 8 -8.81 -22.00 -3.23
N PHE A 9 -8.18 -21.78 -4.40
CA PHE A 9 -8.76 -21.06 -5.55
C PHE A 9 -9.13 -19.60 -5.26
N ILE A 10 -8.50 -18.97 -4.26
CA ILE A 10 -8.64 -17.54 -4.02
C ILE A 10 -7.63 -16.81 -4.91
N SER A 11 -8.12 -16.16 -5.96
CA SER A 11 -7.30 -15.51 -6.98
C SER A 11 -7.01 -14.03 -6.72
N SER A 12 -7.68 -13.42 -5.75
CA SER A 12 -7.47 -12.03 -5.36
C SER A 12 -7.76 -11.81 -3.88
N LEU A 13 -7.07 -10.83 -3.30
CA LEU A 13 -7.24 -10.44 -1.92
C LEU A 13 -7.42 -8.92 -1.83
N LEU A 14 -8.41 -8.50 -1.05
CA LEU A 14 -8.53 -7.12 -0.59
C LEU A 14 -7.93 -7.05 0.82
N VAL A 15 -6.84 -6.30 0.96
CA VAL A 15 -6.15 -6.13 2.25
C VAL A 15 -6.51 -4.76 2.82
N GLU A 16 -7.36 -4.76 3.84
CA GLU A 16 -7.76 -3.58 4.61
C GLU A 16 -7.30 -3.80 6.06
N GLY A 17 -6.01 -3.53 6.33
CA GLY A 17 -5.39 -3.71 7.64
C GLY A 17 -4.89 -2.41 8.24
N GLY A 18 -4.45 -2.49 9.50
CA GLY A 18 -3.64 -1.43 10.12
C GLY A 18 -2.28 -1.30 9.44
N GLY A 19 -1.57 -0.20 9.72
CA GLY A 19 -0.35 0.12 8.99
C GLY A 19 0.78 -0.91 9.09
N GLU A 20 0.82 -1.76 10.13
CA GLU A 20 1.74 -2.91 10.22
C GLU A 20 1.45 -4.02 9.20
N ILE A 21 0.17 -4.36 8.98
CA ILE A 21 -0.23 -5.34 7.95
C ILE A 21 0.12 -4.78 6.57
N ASN A 22 -0.19 -3.50 6.35
CA ASN A 22 0.11 -2.83 5.07
C ASN A 22 1.63 -2.76 4.82
N ALA A 23 2.42 -2.48 5.85
CA ALA A 23 3.88 -2.49 5.78
C ALA A 23 4.42 -3.88 5.41
N SER A 24 3.96 -4.95 6.07
CA SER A 24 4.38 -6.31 5.77
C SER A 24 4.15 -6.69 4.30
N PHE A 25 3.04 -6.27 3.69
CA PHE A 25 2.76 -6.52 2.28
C PHE A 25 3.65 -5.69 1.35
N LEU A 26 3.92 -4.42 1.69
CA LEU A 26 4.82 -3.55 0.93
C LEU A 26 6.26 -4.05 0.96
N GLU A 27 6.78 -4.36 2.14
CA GLU A 27 8.16 -4.81 2.36
C GLU A 27 8.48 -6.11 1.60
N HIS A 28 7.50 -7.02 1.51
CA HIS A 28 7.62 -8.27 0.76
C HIS A 28 7.24 -8.14 -0.73
N LYS A 29 6.93 -6.93 -1.21
CA LYS A 29 6.52 -6.65 -2.60
C LYS A 29 5.31 -7.50 -3.06
N LEU A 30 4.33 -7.67 -2.17
CA LEU A 30 3.14 -8.51 -2.37
C LEU A 30 1.91 -7.72 -2.84
N ILE A 31 2.07 -6.46 -3.24
CA ILE A 31 0.96 -5.60 -3.64
C ILE A 31 0.98 -5.43 -5.15
N ASP A 32 -0.17 -5.68 -5.78
CA ASP A 32 -0.35 -5.38 -7.21
C ASP A 32 -1.00 -4.02 -7.43
N LYS A 33 -1.80 -3.53 -6.47
CA LYS A 33 -2.57 -2.29 -6.58
C LYS A 33 -2.75 -1.64 -5.22
N LEU A 34 -2.48 -0.34 -5.16
CA LEU A 34 -2.75 0.49 -3.99
C LEU A 34 -4.03 1.30 -4.21
N VAL A 35 -4.88 1.36 -3.19
CA VAL A 35 -6.05 2.24 -3.13
C VAL A 35 -6.02 2.98 -1.81
N LEU A 36 -5.81 4.30 -1.84
CA LEU A 36 -5.79 5.16 -0.67
C LEU A 36 -6.99 6.10 -0.67
N TYR A 37 -7.57 6.30 0.51
CA TYR A 37 -8.64 7.27 0.73
C TYR A 37 -8.15 8.37 1.67
N PHE A 38 -8.27 9.62 1.24
CA PHE A 38 -7.87 10.80 1.99
C PHE A 38 -9.08 11.66 2.29
N ALA A 39 -9.34 11.89 3.58
CA ALA A 39 -10.34 12.86 4.02
C ALA A 39 -9.69 14.25 4.22
N PRO A 40 -10.42 15.36 4.05
CA PRO A 40 -9.94 16.71 4.34
C PRO A 40 -9.96 16.96 5.86
N LYS A 41 -9.21 16.13 6.60
CA LYS A 41 -9.16 16.12 8.07
C LYS A 41 -7.71 15.94 8.52
N VAL A 42 -7.34 16.61 9.61
CA VAL A 42 -5.99 16.55 10.19
C VAL A 42 -6.10 16.01 11.60
N ILE A 43 -5.47 14.87 11.87
CA ILE A 43 -5.47 14.22 13.19
C ILE A 43 -4.26 14.70 14.02
N GLY A 44 -3.06 14.65 13.43
CA GLY A 44 -1.81 14.96 14.14
C GLY A 44 -1.43 13.91 15.19
N GLY A 45 -0.30 14.12 15.87
CA GLY A 45 0.19 13.23 16.93
C GLY A 45 1.39 12.38 16.51
N ARG A 46 2.45 12.41 17.32
CA ARG A 46 3.71 11.68 17.06
C ARG A 46 3.54 10.16 17.06
N THR A 47 2.55 9.67 17.79
CA THR A 47 2.26 8.25 17.98
C THR A 47 0.91 7.87 17.38
N ALA A 48 0.31 8.75 16.57
CA ALA A 48 -0.91 8.41 15.86
C ALA A 48 -0.59 7.39 14.76
N SER A 49 -1.46 6.40 14.59
CA SER A 49 -1.27 5.38 13.57
C SER A 49 -1.26 5.97 12.17
N THR A 50 -0.34 5.50 11.34
CA THR A 50 -0.21 5.83 9.93
C THR A 50 -0.77 4.69 9.05
N PHE A 51 -0.87 4.95 7.74
CA PHE A 51 -1.40 3.94 6.80
C PHE A 51 -0.35 2.88 6.41
N VAL A 52 0.94 3.13 6.63
CA VAL A 52 2.06 2.19 6.44
C VAL A 52 3.06 2.44 7.56
N GLU A 53 3.17 1.49 8.48
CA GLU A 53 4.12 1.53 9.59
C GLU A 53 5.39 0.74 9.21
N GLY A 54 5.92 -0.08 10.12
CA GLY A 54 7.09 -0.92 9.88
C GLY A 54 8.42 -0.18 10.02
N ILE A 55 9.47 -0.78 9.46
CA ILE A 55 10.84 -0.27 9.57
C ILE A 55 11.02 1.01 8.74
N GLY A 56 10.27 1.12 7.64
CA GLY A 56 10.37 2.20 6.67
C GLY A 56 11.65 2.12 5.84
N ILE A 57 11.91 3.19 5.10
CA ILE A 57 13.11 3.34 4.26
C ILE A 57 14.00 4.46 4.78
N GLU A 58 15.32 4.28 4.68
CA GLU A 58 16.29 5.32 5.06
C GLU A 58 16.47 6.36 3.93
N LYS A 59 16.39 5.93 2.66
CA LYS A 59 16.69 6.79 1.50
C LYS A 59 15.55 6.73 0.49
N ILE A 60 15.18 7.90 -0.04
CA ILE A 60 14.09 8.05 -1.01
C ILE A 60 14.28 7.19 -2.27
N LYS A 61 15.52 6.98 -2.72
CA LYS A 61 15.81 6.12 -3.86
C LYS A 61 15.45 4.64 -3.66
N ASP A 62 15.24 4.23 -2.41
CA ASP A 62 14.85 2.86 -2.04
C ASP A 62 13.32 2.76 -1.84
N ALA A 63 12.57 3.85 -2.05
CA ALA A 63 11.11 3.86 -1.98
C ALA A 63 10.49 3.07 -3.14
N ILE A 64 9.33 2.46 -2.89
CA ILE A 64 8.51 1.87 -3.95
C ILE A 64 7.79 3.00 -4.70
N GLU A 65 8.13 3.18 -5.97
CA GLU A 65 7.40 4.09 -6.86
C GLU A 65 6.08 3.47 -7.31
N PHE A 66 5.08 4.32 -7.55
CA PHE A 66 3.79 3.91 -8.12
C PHE A 66 3.57 4.62 -9.45
N LYS A 67 3.09 3.86 -10.44
CA LYS A 67 2.71 4.34 -11.77
C LYS A 67 1.20 4.28 -11.97
N ASP A 68 0.75 4.86 -13.09
CA ASP A 68 -0.65 4.91 -13.50
C ASP A 68 -1.56 5.47 -12.38
N VAL A 69 -1.03 6.50 -11.70
CA VAL A 69 -1.67 7.08 -10.52
C VAL A 69 -2.87 7.93 -10.94
N THR A 70 -4.03 7.67 -10.34
CA THR A 70 -5.27 8.42 -10.58
C THR A 70 -5.84 8.95 -9.28
N PHE A 71 -6.31 10.18 -9.30
CA PHE A 71 -7.04 10.80 -8.20
C PHE A 71 -8.48 11.07 -8.61
N THR A 72 -9.43 10.68 -7.76
CA THR A 72 -10.86 10.93 -7.99
C THR A 72 -11.49 11.42 -6.70
N GLN A 73 -12.21 12.54 -6.77
CA GLN A 73 -13.00 13.02 -5.64
C GLN A 73 -14.24 12.14 -5.45
N ILE A 74 -14.50 11.70 -4.22
CA ILE A 74 -15.68 10.91 -3.84
C ILE A 74 -16.33 11.64 -2.66
N GLY A 75 -17.40 12.39 -2.94
CA GLY A 75 -17.98 13.29 -1.96
C GLY A 75 -16.96 14.35 -1.51
N ASN A 76 -16.66 14.38 -0.21
CA ASN A 76 -15.67 15.29 0.36
C ASN A 76 -14.25 14.70 0.44
N ASP A 77 -14.11 13.41 0.16
CA ASP A 77 -12.84 12.69 0.27
C ASP A 77 -12.21 12.47 -1.12
N PHE A 78 -10.96 12.03 -1.16
CA PHE A 78 -10.22 11.73 -2.39
C PHE A 78 -9.76 10.28 -2.38
N LYS A 79 -10.00 9.59 -3.50
CA LYS A 79 -9.47 8.26 -3.76
C LYS A 79 -8.25 8.37 -4.68
N CYS A 80 -7.12 7.84 -4.24
CA CYS A 80 -5.92 7.64 -5.05
C CYS A 80 -5.79 6.16 -5.39
N ILE A 81 -5.55 5.83 -6.66
CA ILE A 81 -5.22 4.47 -7.11
C ILE A 81 -3.87 4.53 -7.81
N GLY A 82 -2.99 3.55 -7.56
CA GLY A 82 -1.73 3.38 -8.29
C GLY A 82 -1.25 1.93 -8.28
N TYR A 83 -0.28 1.63 -9.13
CA TYR A 83 0.33 0.30 -9.26
C TYR A 83 1.83 0.37 -8.98
N PRO A 84 2.40 -0.49 -8.12
CA PRO A 84 3.80 -0.38 -7.75
C PRO A 84 4.72 -0.75 -8.91
N VAL A 85 5.88 -0.10 -8.96
CA VAL A 85 6.97 -0.42 -9.88
C VAL A 85 8.06 -1.11 -9.07
N TYR A 86 8.13 -2.43 -9.21
CA TYR A 86 9.23 -3.20 -8.67
C TYR A 86 10.34 -3.28 -9.72
N SER A 87 11.54 -2.83 -9.37
CA SER A 87 12.72 -3.11 -10.19
C SER A 87 12.84 -4.62 -10.35
N ALA A 88 13.01 -5.07 -11.60
CA ALA A 88 13.41 -6.45 -11.85
C ALA A 88 14.71 -6.69 -11.07
N VAL A 89 14.75 -7.76 -10.29
CA VAL A 89 16.02 -8.28 -9.78
C VAL A 89 16.85 -8.55 -11.03
N GLY A 90 18.06 -8.01 -11.08
CA GLY A 90 18.94 -8.13 -12.24
C GLY A 90 19.08 -9.58 -12.72
N GLU A 91 19.22 -9.72 -14.03
CA GLU A 91 19.93 -10.84 -14.65
C GLU A 91 21.33 -11.03 -14.03
#